data_AF-A0A7Y7CI70-F1
#
_entry.id   AF-A0A7Y7CI70-F1
#
_cell.length_a   1.000
_cell.length_b   1.000
_cell.length_c   1.000
_cell.angle_alpha   90.00
_cell.angle_beta   90.00
_cell.angle_gamma   90.00
#
_symmetry.space_group_name_H-M   'P 1'
#
loop_
_entity.id
_entity.type
_entity.pdbx_description
1 polymer ?
#
loop_
_entity_poly.entity_id
_entity_poly.type
_entity_poly.pdbx_seq_one_letter_code
_entity_poly.pdbx_strand_id
1 'polypeptide(L)'
;VKETVLNFGGKGGELWCEGGERRFVSDLIRESKKFAQNCFWYSTLVSKQSNLKAFQDALEYNKATEIRTIAMSQGNKSSRILAWTFMDTEQKKAWRAERW
;
A
#
# COMPACT_ATOMS: atom_id res chain seq x y z
N VAL A 1 30.33 -18.77 16.51
CA VAL A 1 29.49 -18.50 15.32
C VAL A 1 29.59 -17.01 15.02
N LYS A 2 30.04 -16.61 13.83
CA LYS A 2 30.26 -15.20 13.47
C LYS A 2 28.90 -14.58 13.17
N GLU A 3 28.46 -13.61 13.97
CA GLU A 3 27.21 -12.88 13.69
C GLU A 3 27.34 -12.15 12.35
N THR A 4 26.42 -12.45 11.44
CA THR A 4 26.30 -11.74 10.17
C THR A 4 25.66 -10.39 10.46
N VAL A 5 26.48 -9.34 10.48
CA VAL A 5 26.00 -7.95 10.49
C VAL A 5 25.24 -7.74 9.18
N LEU A 6 23.92 -7.59 9.28
CA LEU A 6 23.07 -7.22 8.16
C LEU A 6 23.38 -5.77 7.77
N ASN A 7 23.49 -5.47 6.48
CA ASN A 7 23.72 -4.12 5.95
C ASN A 7 22.47 -3.20 6.07
N PHE A 8 21.59 -3.49 7.03
CA PHE A 8 20.34 -2.79 7.24
C PHE A 8 20.29 -2.31 8.68
N GLY A 9 20.19 -1.00 8.88
CA GLY A 9 20.16 -0.36 10.20
C GLY A 9 18.81 -0.42 10.93
N GLY A 10 17.82 -1.13 10.38
CA GLY A 10 16.48 -1.24 10.96
C GLY A 10 16.39 -2.28 12.08
N LYS A 11 15.41 -2.14 12.96
CA LYS A 11 15.09 -3.14 14.00
C LYS A 11 14.22 -4.25 13.42
N GLY A 12 14.19 -5.42 14.06
CA GLY A 12 13.51 -6.63 13.54
C GLY A 12 12.11 -6.37 12.94
N GLY A 13 11.21 -5.73 13.69
CA GLY A 13 9.84 -5.43 13.22
C GLY A 13 9.72 -4.38 12.11
N GLU A 14 10.78 -3.62 11.83
CA GLU A 14 10.83 -2.67 10.69
C GLU A 14 11.31 -3.38 9.41
N LEU A 15 12.12 -4.41 9.55
CA LEU A 15 12.73 -5.13 8.43
C LEU A 15 11.84 -6.26 7.91
N TRP A 16 11.01 -6.85 8.76
CA TRP A 16 10.14 -7.96 8.38
C TRP A 16 8.84 -7.97 9.18
N CYS A 17 7.82 -8.59 8.58
CA CYS A 17 6.52 -8.84 9.18
C CYS A 17 6.14 -10.30 8.95
N GLU A 18 5.35 -10.87 9.87
CA GLU A 18 4.84 -12.24 9.73
C GLU A 18 3.95 -12.35 8.47
N GLY A 19 4.19 -13.35 7.63
CA GLY A 19 3.52 -13.48 6.33
C GLY A 19 4.03 -12.52 5.24
N GLY A 20 5.01 -11.67 5.56
CA GLY A 20 5.70 -10.78 4.63
C GLY A 20 4.80 -9.71 4.00
N GLU A 21 5.33 -9.07 2.95
CA GLU A 21 4.66 -7.97 2.23
C GLU A 21 3.23 -8.32 1.81
N ARG A 22 2.99 -9.57 1.38
CA ARG A 22 1.67 -9.99 0.92
C ARG A 22 0.63 -9.89 2.02
N ARG A 23 0.88 -10.48 3.19
CA ARG A 23 -0.07 -10.43 4.31
C ARG A 23 -0.24 -9.00 4.80
N PHE A 24 0.88 -8.29 4.99
CA PHE A 24 0.87 -6.91 5.48
C PHE A 24 -0.01 -5.99 4.62
N VAL A 25 0.19 -5.99 3.30
CA VAL A 25 -0.59 -5.13 2.39
C VAL A 25 -2.04 -5.60 2.28
N SER A 26 -2.31 -6.91 2.28
CA SER A 26 -3.68 -7.42 2.30
C SER A 26 -4.45 -7.01 3.56
N ASP A 27 -3.80 -7.04 4.73
CA ASP A 27 -4.39 -6.56 5.98
C ASP A 27 -4.63 -5.05 5.93
N LEU A 28 -3.68 -4.28 5.42
CA LEU A 28 -3.82 -2.82 5.20
C LEU A 28 -5.02 -2.50 4.29
N ILE A 29 -5.21 -3.23 3.19
CA ILE A 29 -6.36 -3.05 2.30
C ILE A 29 -7.68 -3.28 3.05
N ARG A 30 -7.77 -4.38 3.82
CA ARG A 30 -8.98 -4.70 4.60
C ARG A 30 -9.27 -3.66 5.67
N GLU A 31 -8.24 -3.18 6.36
CA GLU A 31 -8.40 -2.16 7.40
C GLU A 31 -8.77 -0.80 6.84
N SER A 32 -8.17 -0.41 5.71
CA SER A 32 -8.49 0.85 5.03
C SER A 32 -9.97 0.98 4.68
N LYS A 33 -10.66 -0.13 4.41
CA LYS A 33 -12.10 -0.13 4.16
C LYS A 33 -12.92 0.33 5.37
N LYS A 34 -12.50 -0.03 6.58
CA LYS A 34 -13.18 0.39 7.83
C LYS A 34 -13.08 1.90 8.05
N PHE A 35 -12.03 2.51 7.51
CA PHE A 35 -11.76 3.93 7.62
C PHE A 35 -11.96 4.68 6.31
N ALA A 36 -12.74 4.13 5.37
CA ALA A 36 -12.84 4.56 3.98
C ALA A 36 -12.98 6.08 3.72
N GLN A 37 -13.58 6.82 4.66
CA GLN A 37 -13.83 8.27 4.55
C GLN A 37 -12.83 9.12 5.34
N ASN A 38 -11.89 8.52 6.07
CA ASN A 38 -10.92 9.23 6.91
C ASN A 38 -9.70 9.69 6.12
N CYS A 39 -9.40 9.06 4.99
CA CYS A 39 -8.28 9.43 4.14
C CYS A 39 -8.75 9.55 2.69
N PHE A 40 -8.27 10.58 2.00
CA PHE A 40 -8.54 10.76 0.58
C PHE A 40 -7.86 9.66 -0.25
N TRP A 41 -6.60 9.33 0.06
CA TRP A 41 -5.83 8.25 -0.54
C TRP A 41 -5.16 7.41 0.55
N TYR A 42 -5.18 6.09 0.34
CA TYR A 42 -4.29 5.14 0.99
C TYR A 42 -3.20 4.75 -0.01
N SER A 43 -1.98 4.50 0.47
CA SER A 43 -0.90 4.05 -0.40
C SER A 43 0.13 3.20 0.34
N THR A 44 0.83 2.38 -0.42
CA THR A 44 1.99 1.62 0.05
C THR A 44 3.00 1.43 -1.09
N LEU A 45 4.27 1.30 -0.73
CA LEU A 45 5.29 0.82 -1.65
C LEU A 45 5.18 -0.70 -1.76
N VAL A 46 5.29 -1.23 -2.98
CA VAL A 46 5.31 -2.67 -3.26
C VAL A 46 6.60 -3.03 -3.98
N SER A 47 7.37 -3.92 -3.37
CA SER A 47 8.67 -4.37 -3.86
C SER A 47 8.57 -5.52 -4.87
N LYS A 48 7.73 -6.52 -4.62
CA LYS A 48 7.73 -7.77 -5.41
C LYS A 48 6.66 -7.82 -6.48
N GLN A 49 7.05 -7.90 -7.75
CA GLN A 49 6.11 -7.82 -8.89
C GLN A 49 4.89 -8.73 -8.75
N SER A 50 5.15 -9.98 -8.41
CA SER A 50 4.19 -11.06 -8.25
C SER A 50 3.04 -10.78 -7.27
N ASN A 51 3.22 -9.87 -6.31
CA ASN A 51 2.17 -9.55 -5.33
C ASN A 51 1.05 -8.63 -5.88
N LEU A 52 1.30 -7.89 -6.97
CA LEU A 52 0.35 -6.86 -7.44
C LEU A 52 -1.03 -7.42 -7.78
N LYS A 53 -1.08 -8.56 -8.47
CA LYS A 53 -2.36 -9.15 -8.88
C LYS A 53 -3.23 -9.47 -7.67
N ALA A 54 -2.63 -10.06 -6.63
CA ALA A 54 -3.34 -10.35 -5.39
C ALA A 54 -3.84 -9.09 -4.68
N PHE A 55 -3.10 -7.99 -4.75
CA PHE A 55 -3.52 -6.72 -4.15
C PHE A 55 -4.63 -6.03 -4.93
N GLN A 56 -4.57 -6.06 -6.27
CA GLN A 56 -5.65 -5.57 -7.13
C GLN A 56 -6.95 -6.33 -6.86
N ASP A 57 -6.88 -7.67 -6.81
CA ASP A 57 -8.04 -8.52 -6.51
C ASP A 57 -8.62 -8.22 -5.12
N ALA A 58 -7.76 -8.02 -4.12
CA ALA A 58 -8.19 -7.64 -2.77
C ALA A 58 -8.85 -6.25 -2.75
N LEU A 59 -8.33 -5.28 -3.51
CA LEU A 59 -8.89 -3.94 -3.58
C LEU A 59 -10.26 -3.92 -4.29
N GLU A 60 -10.39 -4.67 -5.38
CA GLU A 60 -11.66 -4.86 -6.09
C GLU A 60 -12.69 -5.52 -5.18
N TYR A 61 -12.31 -6.60 -4.48
CA TYR A 61 -13.17 -7.27 -3.49
C TYR A 61 -13.64 -6.30 -2.39
N ASN A 62 -12.75 -5.44 -1.89
CA ASN A 62 -13.08 -4.42 -0.88
C ASN A 62 -13.76 -3.16 -1.46
N LYS A 63 -14.08 -3.16 -2.76
CA LYS A 63 -14.78 -2.08 -3.46
C LYS A 63 -14.04 -0.73 -3.35
N ALA A 64 -12.73 -0.73 -3.59
CA ALA A 64 -12.01 0.51 -3.86
C ALA A 64 -12.60 1.18 -5.11
N THR A 65 -12.86 2.48 -5.06
CA THR A 65 -13.48 3.23 -6.17
C THR A 65 -12.46 3.59 -7.24
N GLU A 66 -11.19 3.73 -6.86
CA GLU A 66 -10.11 4.00 -7.77
C GLU A 66 -8.82 3.38 -7.24
N ILE A 67 -8.08 2.72 -8.14
CA ILE A 67 -6.81 2.05 -7.86
C ILE A 67 -5.78 2.59 -8.85
N ARG A 68 -4.62 3.03 -8.35
CA ARG A 68 -3.51 3.53 -9.15
C ARG A 68 -2.24 2.75 -8.80
N THR A 69 -1.51 2.32 -9.82
CA THR A 69 -0.17 1.77 -9.67
C THR A 69 0.81 2.69 -10.39
N ILE A 70 1.77 3.24 -9.66
CA ILE A 70 2.78 4.15 -10.18
C ILE A 70 4.11 3.42 -10.16
N ALA A 71 4.69 3.16 -11.34
CA ALA A 71 5.99 2.53 -11.44
C ALA A 71 7.09 3.46 -10.90
N MET A 72 8.05 2.91 -10.15
CA MET A 72 9.20 3.63 -9.63
C MET A 72 10.48 2.83 -9.90
N SER A 73 11.47 3.48 -10.49
CA SER A 73 12.78 2.88 -10.76
C SER A 73 13.88 3.77 -10.20
N GLN A 74 14.71 3.23 -9.32
CA GLN A 74 15.91 3.92 -8.82
C GLN A 74 17.11 2.98 -8.88
N GLY A 75 18.01 3.24 -9.84
CA GLY A 75 19.11 2.33 -10.16
C GLY A 75 18.58 0.93 -10.47
N ASN A 76 19.13 -0.09 -9.78
CA ASN A 76 18.74 -1.49 -9.96
C ASN A 76 17.49 -1.91 -9.18
N LYS A 77 16.83 -0.98 -8.46
CA LYS A 77 15.62 -1.28 -7.70
C LYS A 77 14.39 -0.84 -8.48
N SER A 78 13.62 -1.84 -8.93
CA SER A 78 12.26 -1.64 -9.43
C SER A 78 11.28 -1.77 -8.28
N SER A 79 10.47 -0.74 -8.07
CA SER A 79 9.38 -0.71 -7.09
C SER A 79 8.16 -0.07 -7.71
N ARG A 80 7.05 -0.01 -6.98
CA ARG A 80 5.87 0.74 -7.38
C ARG A 80 5.12 1.22 -6.17
N ILE A 81 4.43 2.34 -6.32
CA ILE A 81 3.43 2.78 -5.36
C ILE A 81 2.10 2.20 -5.82
N LEU A 82 1.46 1.46 -4.92
CA LEU A 82 0.06 1.09 -5.04
C LEU A 82 -0.74 2.09 -4.19
N ALA A 83 -1.65 2.84 -4.82
CA ALA A 83 -2.50 3.81 -4.16
C ALA A 83 -3.97 3.51 -4.49
N TRP A 84 -4.85 3.69 -3.51
CA TRP A 84 -6.29 3.48 -3.68
C TRP A 84 -7.11 4.45 -2.84
N THR A 85 -8.37 4.61 -3.22
CA THR A 85 -9.35 5.41 -2.48
C THR A 85 -10.70 4.71 -2.50
N PHE A 86 -11.52 5.02 -1.50
CA PHE A 86 -12.92 4.60 -1.43
C PHE A 86 -13.89 5.76 -1.68
N MET A 87 -13.36 6.97 -1.91
CA MET A 87 -14.19 8.14 -2.20
C MET A 87 -14.65 8.12 -3.65
N ASP A 88 -15.93 8.34 -3.88
CA ASP A 88 -16.46 8.61 -5.20
C ASP A 88 -16.15 10.06 -5.66
N THR A 89 -16.57 10.41 -6.87
CA THR A 89 -16.29 11.72 -7.46
C THR A 89 -16.88 12.88 -6.65
N GLU A 90 -18.05 12.71 -6.05
CA GLU A 90 -18.72 13.76 -5.29
C GLU A 90 -18.10 13.92 -3.90
N GLN A 91 -17.79 12.81 -3.22
CA GLN A 91 -17.03 12.80 -1.97
C GLN A 91 -15.66 13.46 -2.14
N LYS A 92 -14.97 13.20 -3.27
CA LYS A 92 -13.70 13.87 -3.60
C LYS A 92 -13.87 15.37 -3.78
N LYS A 93 -14.94 15.84 -4.44
CA LYS A 93 -15.21 17.28 -4.59
C LYS A 93 -15.47 17.93 -3.24
N ALA A 94 -16.33 17.33 -2.43
CA ALA A 94 -16.67 17.84 -1.10
C ALA A 94 -15.43 17.94 -0.19
N TRP A 95 -14.59 16.89 -0.16
CA TRP A 95 -13.35 16.91 0.62
C TRP A 95 -12.44 18.07 0.21
N ARG A 96 -12.25 18.28 -1.09
CA ARG A 96 -11.40 19.37 -1.60
C ARG A 96 -11.96 20.74 -1.23
N ALA A 97 -13.27 20.93 -1.26
CA ALA A 97 -13.88 22.21 -0.90
C ALA A 97 -13.80 22.52 0.61
N GLU A 98 -13.82 21.49 1.47
CA GLU A 98 -13.81 21.68 2.92
C GLU A 98 -12.39 21.78 3.50
N ARG A 99 -11.41 21.08 2.90
CA ARG A 99 -10.08 20.86 3.51
C ARG A 99 -8.91 21.45 2.74
N TRP A 100 -9.09 21.91 1.50
CA TRP A 100 -8.04 22.52 0.67
C TRP A 100 -8.44 23.94 0.27
#